data_AF-A0A6P0LHX6-F1
#
_entry.id   AF-A0A6P0LHX6-F1
#
_cell.length_a   1.000
_cell.length_b   1.000
_cell.length_c   1.000
_cell.angle_alpha   90.00
_cell.angle_beta   90.00
_cell.angle_gamma   90.00
#
_symmetry.space_group_name_H-M   'P 1'
#
loop_
_entity.id
_entity.type
_entity.pdbx_description
1 polymer ?
#
loop_
_entity_poly.entity_id
_entity_poly.type
_entity_poly.pdbx_seq_one_letter_code
_entity_poly.pdbx_strand_id
1 'polypeptide(L)'
;MFDIKDASFNELDKWLNFGETEVHNALGSDSKTSSTIVFIDSGVDDYQSLVNGTVPEAEVIVLDSTEDGVEKITKALQRRTDITAIHIVSHGSPGCLYLGNSQLSLDTLHYYAPQLKTWSTSDSPTPILLYGCNVAAGDAGTEFLERLHQITGTEIAASGNRTGNAALGGDWNLECCTAEMAVDSAFLPELMQVYQGVFAVSFSNANNFAVGTGPQSIATGDFDGDGDLDLVTANFNS
;
A
#
# COMPACT_ATOMS: atom_id res chain seq x y z
N MET A 1 -68.39 20.27 28.42
CA MET A 1 -69.21 19.07 28.70
C MET A 1 -70.30 19.04 27.64
N PHE A 2 -70.05 18.30 26.55
CA PHE A 2 -71.02 18.13 25.46
C PHE A 2 -71.15 16.63 25.21
N ASP A 3 -72.36 16.16 25.51
CA ASP A 3 -72.87 14.80 25.38
C ASP A 3 -73.15 14.56 23.88
N ILE A 4 -72.57 13.52 23.30
CA ILE A 4 -72.87 13.08 21.93
C ILE A 4 -73.44 11.67 22.07
N LYS A 5 -74.73 11.59 22.35
CA LYS A 5 -75.58 10.46 22.00
C LYS A 5 -76.34 10.84 20.73
N ASP A 6 -76.40 9.88 19.81
CA ASP A 6 -77.26 9.85 18.62
C ASP A 6 -76.82 10.71 17.42
N ALA A 7 -75.68 10.35 16.82
CA ALA A 7 -75.48 10.51 15.38
C ALA A 7 -75.38 9.11 14.72
N SER A 8 -76.19 8.94 13.68
CA SER A 8 -76.55 7.69 13.00
C SER A 8 -75.41 7.00 12.25
N PHE A 9 -75.48 5.67 12.17
CA PHE A 9 -74.67 4.79 11.31
C PHE A 9 -74.85 5.14 9.81
N ASN A 10 -74.17 6.18 9.31
CA ASN A 10 -73.81 6.32 7.88
C ASN A 10 -72.82 7.47 7.55
N GLU A 11 -71.98 7.92 8.48
CA GLU A 11 -70.85 8.85 8.19
C GLU A 11 -69.53 8.44 8.89
N LEU A 12 -69.20 7.14 8.87
CA LEU A 12 -67.86 6.64 9.27
C LEU A 12 -67.09 5.97 8.12
N ASP A 13 -67.63 5.93 6.90
CA ASP A 13 -67.02 5.34 5.70
C ASP A 13 -66.09 6.29 4.91
N LYS A 14 -65.44 7.25 5.58
CA LYS A 14 -64.39 8.09 4.96
C LYS A 14 -62.97 7.77 5.43
N TRP A 15 -62.78 6.76 6.27
CA TRP A 15 -61.44 6.41 6.80
C TRP A 15 -61.10 4.91 6.78
N LEU A 16 -61.74 4.13 5.91
CA LEU A 16 -61.41 2.71 5.70
C LEU A 16 -61.64 2.30 4.23
N ASN A 17 -60.65 2.54 3.35
CA ASN A 17 -60.32 1.68 2.19
C ASN A 17 -59.24 2.29 1.29
N PHE A 18 -57.98 1.96 1.58
CA PHE A 18 -56.98 1.42 0.63
C PHE A 18 -56.07 0.57 1.53
N GLY A 19 -56.03 -0.76 1.47
CA GLY A 19 -55.99 -1.60 0.28
C GLY A 19 -54.52 -1.86 -0.04
N GLU A 20 -53.98 -2.93 0.56
CA GLU A 20 -52.82 -3.73 0.17
C GLU A 20 -51.68 -3.05 -0.60
N THR A 21 -50.53 -2.86 0.05
CA THR A 21 -49.23 -2.98 -0.63
C THR A 21 -48.19 -3.49 0.35
N GLU A 22 -47.70 -4.69 0.04
CA GLU A 22 -46.45 -5.31 0.47
C GLU A 22 -45.49 -4.43 1.30
N VAL A 23 -45.44 -4.64 2.61
CA VAL A 23 -44.24 -4.31 3.39
C VAL A 23 -43.20 -5.40 3.16
N HIS A 24 -42.58 -5.37 1.99
CA HIS A 24 -41.27 -5.98 1.83
C HIS A 24 -40.36 -5.35 2.88
N ASN A 25 -39.82 -6.22 3.73
CA ASN A 25 -38.87 -5.90 4.76
C ASN A 25 -37.55 -5.45 4.10
N ALA A 26 -37.52 -4.22 3.58
CA ALA A 26 -36.37 -3.59 2.97
C ALA A 26 -35.63 -2.75 4.01
N LEU A 27 -35.01 -3.44 4.97
CA LEU A 27 -33.86 -2.92 5.71
C LEU A 27 -32.80 -4.03 5.81
N GLY A 28 -32.48 -4.62 4.67
CA GLY A 28 -31.11 -5.05 4.41
C GLY A 28 -30.33 -3.79 4.05
N SER A 29 -29.78 -3.09 5.06
CA SER A 29 -28.60 -2.27 4.81
C SER A 29 -27.41 -3.23 4.87
N ASP A 30 -27.21 -4.01 3.82
CA ASP A 30 -25.87 -4.42 3.43
C ASP A 30 -25.15 -3.12 3.05
N SER A 31 -24.67 -2.39 4.06
CA SER A 31 -23.58 -1.47 3.89
C SER A 31 -22.41 -2.36 3.47
N LYS A 32 -22.25 -2.53 2.16
CA LYS A 32 -21.03 -3.10 1.60
C LYS A 32 -19.93 -2.14 2.05
N THR A 33 -19.25 -2.47 3.13
CA THR A 33 -18.18 -1.66 3.71
C THR A 33 -17.04 -1.68 2.70
N SER A 34 -16.98 -0.63 1.88
CA SER A 34 -15.82 -0.29 1.08
C SER A 34 -14.56 -0.46 1.92
N SER A 35 -13.63 -1.28 1.45
CA SER A 35 -12.47 -1.69 2.25
C SER A 35 -11.21 -1.05 1.70
N THR A 36 -10.55 -0.23 2.50
CA THR A 36 -9.16 0.17 2.26
C THR A 36 -8.26 -0.99 2.64
N ILE A 37 -7.24 -1.28 1.82
CA ILE A 37 -6.25 -2.32 2.13
C ILE A 37 -4.85 -1.71 2.21
N VAL A 38 -4.10 -2.10 3.24
CA VAL A 38 -2.75 -1.60 3.52
C VAL A 38 -1.79 -2.77 3.55
N PHE A 39 -0.88 -2.81 2.59
CA PHE A 39 0.23 -3.75 2.56
C PHE A 39 1.44 -3.10 3.23
N ILE A 40 2.01 -3.78 4.23
CA ILE A 40 3.17 -3.28 4.97
C ILE A 40 4.30 -4.30 4.83
N ASP A 41 5.39 -3.88 4.20
CA ASP A 41 6.60 -4.67 4.14
C ASP A 41 7.24 -4.82 5.53
N SER A 42 7.55 -6.05 5.92
CA SER A 42 8.15 -6.35 7.23
C SER A 42 9.61 -5.90 7.35
N GLY A 43 10.24 -5.49 6.25
CA GLY A 43 11.60 -4.97 6.21
C GLY A 43 11.72 -3.52 6.70
N VAL A 44 10.63 -2.74 6.77
CA VAL A 44 10.68 -1.38 7.31
C VAL A 44 10.85 -1.37 8.82
N ASP A 45 11.49 -0.31 9.33
CA ASP A 45 11.69 -0.11 10.76
C ASP A 45 10.36 -0.18 11.53
N ASP A 46 10.31 -0.96 12.62
CA ASP A 46 9.15 -1.03 13.53
C ASP A 46 7.78 -1.16 12.80
N TYR A 47 7.71 -2.06 11.82
CA TYR A 47 6.49 -2.28 11.05
C TYR A 47 5.28 -2.64 11.93
N GLN A 48 5.49 -3.21 13.12
CA GLN A 48 4.42 -3.53 14.07
C GLN A 48 3.71 -2.27 14.56
N SER A 49 4.42 -1.17 14.79
CA SER A 49 3.80 0.12 15.11
C SER A 49 2.97 0.65 13.95
N LEU A 50 3.42 0.45 12.70
CA LEU A 50 2.65 0.82 11.50
C LEU A 50 1.34 0.01 11.40
N VAL A 51 1.41 -1.30 11.64
CA VAL A 51 0.22 -2.18 11.69
C VAL A 51 -0.76 -1.67 12.76
N ASN A 52 -0.28 -1.38 13.98
CA ASN A 52 -1.14 -0.96 15.09
C ASN A 52 -1.71 0.46 14.93
N GLY A 53 -1.02 1.33 14.17
CA GLY A 53 -1.46 2.70 13.92
C GLY A 53 -2.12 2.91 12.56
N THR A 54 -2.48 1.83 11.86
CA THR A 54 -3.34 1.91 10.67
C THR A 54 -4.76 2.31 11.08
N VAL A 55 -5.49 3.02 10.21
CA VAL A 55 -6.88 3.39 10.46
C VAL A 55 -7.77 2.15 10.71
N PRO A 56 -8.74 2.19 11.65
CA PRO A 56 -9.48 0.99 12.09
C PRO A 56 -10.29 0.27 11.00
N GLU A 57 -10.71 0.98 9.97
CA GLU A 57 -11.49 0.48 8.84
C GLU A 57 -10.64 -0.23 7.77
N ALA A 58 -9.32 -0.09 7.82
CA ALA A 58 -8.44 -0.68 6.83
C ALA A 58 -8.03 -2.11 7.21
N GLU A 59 -8.00 -2.99 6.21
CA GLU A 59 -7.41 -4.31 6.34
C GLU A 59 -5.89 -4.21 6.15
N VAL A 60 -5.12 -4.75 7.10
CA VAL A 60 -3.65 -4.76 7.02
C VAL A 60 -3.13 -6.14 6.64
N ILE A 61 -2.24 -6.19 5.64
CA ILE A 61 -1.55 -7.40 5.21
C ILE A 61 -0.04 -7.17 5.26
N VAL A 62 0.67 -7.97 6.06
CA VAL A 62 2.14 -7.88 6.16
C VAL A 62 2.80 -8.69 5.04
N LEU A 63 3.76 -8.07 4.34
CA LEU A 63 4.62 -8.75 3.37
C LEU A 63 5.86 -9.27 4.09
N ASP A 64 6.02 -10.59 4.10
CA ASP A 64 7.12 -11.25 4.79
C ASP A 64 8.38 -11.17 3.93
N SER A 65 9.54 -10.97 4.55
CA SER A 65 10.82 -10.81 3.86
C SER A 65 11.28 -12.06 3.10
N THR A 66 10.61 -13.21 3.28
CA THR A 66 10.95 -14.48 2.60
C THR A 66 10.06 -14.79 1.39
N GLU A 67 9.04 -13.99 1.13
CA GLU A 67 8.08 -14.19 0.04
C GLU A 67 8.19 -13.10 -1.03
N ASP A 68 7.78 -13.41 -2.27
CA ASP A 68 7.61 -12.39 -3.31
C ASP A 68 6.41 -11.51 -2.94
N GLY A 69 6.69 -10.25 -2.59
CA GLY A 69 5.68 -9.31 -2.14
C GLY A 69 4.68 -8.94 -3.23
N VAL A 70 5.10 -8.86 -4.50
CA VAL A 70 4.20 -8.57 -5.62
C VAL A 70 3.21 -9.71 -5.82
N GLU A 71 3.67 -10.96 -5.77
CA GLU A 71 2.80 -12.14 -5.80
C GLU A 71 1.81 -12.16 -4.63
N LYS A 72 2.26 -11.85 -3.42
CA LYS A 72 1.40 -11.84 -2.23
C LYS A 72 0.32 -10.78 -2.34
N ILE A 73 0.66 -9.56 -2.78
CA ILE A 73 -0.32 -8.50 -3.08
C ILE A 73 -1.32 -9.00 -4.13
N THR A 74 -0.85 -9.55 -5.26
CA THR A 74 -1.74 -10.09 -6.30
C THR A 74 -2.71 -11.11 -5.73
N LYS A 75 -2.23 -12.09 -4.96
CA LYS A 75 -3.08 -13.13 -4.35
C LYS A 75 -4.09 -12.55 -3.38
N ALA A 76 -3.72 -11.53 -2.61
CA ALA A 76 -4.61 -10.86 -1.65
C ALA A 76 -5.73 -10.06 -2.34
N LEU A 77 -5.41 -9.41 -3.46
CA LEU A 77 -6.36 -8.61 -4.24
C LEU A 77 -7.29 -9.46 -5.11
N GLN A 78 -6.91 -10.71 -5.41
CA GLN A 78 -7.74 -11.61 -6.21
C GLN A 78 -9.14 -11.77 -5.59
N ARG A 79 -10.17 -11.61 -6.43
CA ARG A 79 -11.60 -11.79 -6.12
C ARG A 79 -12.22 -10.71 -5.22
N ARG A 80 -11.49 -9.64 -4.91
CA ARG A 80 -12.04 -8.47 -4.22
C ARG A 80 -12.53 -7.45 -5.24
N THR A 81 -13.71 -6.86 -4.99
CA THR A 81 -14.38 -5.93 -5.93
C THR A 81 -14.87 -4.65 -5.26
N ASP A 82 -14.58 -4.51 -3.98
CA ASP A 82 -15.04 -3.48 -3.06
C ASP A 82 -13.87 -2.74 -2.40
N ILE A 83 -12.68 -2.84 -2.98
CA ILE A 83 -11.51 -2.10 -2.55
C ILE A 83 -11.60 -0.68 -3.09
N THR A 84 -11.44 0.31 -2.21
CA THR A 84 -11.46 1.72 -2.58
C THR A 84 -10.08 2.33 -2.71
N ALA A 85 -9.08 1.78 -2.03
CA ALA A 85 -7.70 2.20 -2.13
C ALA A 85 -6.75 1.06 -1.73
N ILE A 86 -5.61 0.99 -2.41
CA ILE A 86 -4.50 0.09 -2.08
C ILE A 86 -3.34 0.94 -1.59
N HIS A 87 -2.97 0.81 -0.33
CA HIS A 87 -1.76 1.43 0.22
C HIS A 87 -0.66 0.39 0.29
N ILE A 88 0.55 0.75 -0.13
CA ILE A 88 1.74 -0.11 -0.07
C ILE A 88 2.84 0.65 0.64
N VAL A 89 3.35 0.08 1.72
CA VAL A 89 4.34 0.69 2.60
C VAL A 89 5.58 -0.18 2.60
N SER A 90 6.71 0.38 2.17
CA SER A 90 7.95 -0.35 2.05
C SER A 90 9.15 0.57 1.98
N HIS A 91 10.36 0.01 2.04
CA HIS A 91 11.53 0.78 1.64
C HIS A 91 11.43 1.22 0.17
N GLY A 92 12.05 2.36 -0.15
CA GLY A 92 12.02 2.92 -1.49
C GLY A 92 13.37 3.48 -1.95
N SER A 93 13.51 3.55 -3.27
CA SER A 93 14.50 4.35 -3.99
C SER A 93 13.89 4.85 -5.31
N PRO A 94 14.50 5.81 -6.02
CA PRO A 94 13.94 6.33 -7.28
C PRO A 94 13.55 5.23 -8.27
N GLY A 95 12.25 5.09 -8.53
CA GLY A 95 11.68 4.10 -9.44
C GLY A 95 11.64 2.66 -8.91
N CYS A 96 11.72 2.44 -7.59
CA CYS A 96 11.77 1.11 -6.99
C CYS A 96 11.11 1.04 -5.59
N LEU A 97 10.33 -0.01 -5.37
CA LEU A 97 9.82 -0.47 -4.06
C LEU A 97 10.42 -1.84 -3.73
N TYR A 98 10.76 -2.06 -2.46
CA TYR A 98 11.27 -3.34 -1.95
C TYR A 98 10.15 -4.08 -1.23
N LEU A 99 9.70 -5.22 -1.78
CA LEU A 99 8.49 -5.91 -1.34
C LEU A 99 8.80 -7.38 -1.03
N GLY A 100 8.89 -7.72 0.24
CA GLY A 100 9.34 -9.02 0.72
C GLY A 100 10.77 -9.31 0.26
N ASN A 101 10.98 -10.41 -0.45
CA ASN A 101 12.26 -10.73 -1.10
C ASN A 101 12.37 -10.22 -2.55
N SER A 102 11.41 -9.42 -3.02
CA SER A 102 11.30 -8.96 -4.40
C SER A 102 11.45 -7.44 -4.53
N GLN A 103 11.62 -6.95 -5.75
CA GLN A 103 11.60 -5.52 -6.07
C GLN A 103 10.56 -5.25 -7.15
N LEU A 104 9.69 -4.26 -6.92
CA LEU A 104 8.86 -3.68 -7.96
C LEU A 104 9.54 -2.40 -8.46
N SER A 105 10.19 -2.49 -9.61
CA SER A 105 11.03 -1.42 -10.16
C SER A 105 10.90 -1.32 -11.68
N LEU A 106 11.48 -0.27 -12.28
CA LEU A 106 11.54 -0.13 -13.74
C LEU A 106 12.06 -1.39 -14.45
N ASP A 107 13.03 -2.08 -13.85
CA ASP A 107 13.61 -3.29 -14.42
C ASP A 107 12.67 -4.50 -14.31
N THR A 108 11.79 -4.56 -13.31
CA THR A 108 10.92 -5.73 -13.05
C THR A 108 9.47 -5.53 -13.47
N LEU A 109 9.04 -4.30 -13.80
CA LEU A 109 7.67 -4.00 -14.23
C LEU A 109 7.21 -4.87 -15.41
N HIS A 110 8.10 -5.13 -16.37
CA HIS A 110 7.77 -5.96 -17.54
C HIS A 110 7.45 -7.42 -17.15
N TYR A 111 8.15 -7.95 -16.14
CA TYR A 111 7.96 -9.29 -15.61
C TYR A 111 6.64 -9.39 -14.83
N TYR A 112 6.35 -8.40 -13.97
CA TYR A 112 5.14 -8.38 -13.15
C TYR A 112 3.89 -7.83 -13.87
N ALA A 113 4.00 -7.34 -15.10
CA ALA A 113 2.88 -6.71 -15.81
C ALA A 113 1.58 -7.55 -15.86
N PRO A 114 1.60 -8.88 -16.07
CA PRO A 114 0.38 -9.69 -16.04
C PRO A 114 -0.33 -9.67 -14.68
N GLN A 115 0.43 -9.61 -13.59
CA GLN A 115 -0.09 -9.55 -12.22
C GLN A 115 -0.63 -8.17 -11.89
N LEU A 116 0.14 -7.12 -12.20
CA LEU A 116 -0.21 -5.72 -11.90
C LEU A 116 -1.51 -5.29 -12.60
N LYS A 117 -1.76 -5.79 -13.81
CA LYS A 117 -3.03 -5.59 -14.54
C LYS A 117 -4.27 -6.08 -13.78
N THR A 118 -4.09 -6.96 -12.80
CA THR A 118 -5.19 -7.52 -12.00
C THR A 118 -5.41 -6.79 -10.68
N TRP A 119 -4.54 -5.84 -10.32
CA TRP A 119 -4.64 -5.11 -9.06
C TRP A 119 -5.77 -4.07 -9.05
N SER A 120 -6.17 -3.60 -10.22
CA SER A 120 -7.28 -2.67 -10.40
C SER A 120 -8.17 -3.16 -11.54
N THR A 121 -9.46 -2.82 -11.49
CA THR A 121 -10.43 -3.19 -12.53
C THR A 121 -10.98 -1.95 -13.20
N SER A 122 -11.22 -1.99 -14.51
CA SER A 122 -11.71 -0.82 -15.25
C SER A 122 -13.11 -0.35 -14.80
N ASP A 123 -13.93 -1.25 -14.24
CA ASP A 123 -15.27 -0.92 -13.75
C ASP A 123 -15.25 -0.21 -12.38
N SER A 124 -14.17 -0.39 -11.62
CA SER A 124 -13.94 0.25 -10.33
C SER A 124 -12.43 0.49 -10.14
N PRO A 125 -11.87 1.53 -10.79
CA PRO A 125 -10.46 1.87 -10.65
C PRO A 125 -10.12 2.09 -9.18
N THR A 126 -9.13 1.35 -8.69
CA THR A 126 -8.66 1.39 -7.31
C THR A 126 -7.33 2.12 -7.26
N PRO A 127 -7.27 3.36 -6.75
CA PRO A 127 -6.02 4.10 -6.61
C PRO A 127 -4.98 3.31 -5.81
N ILE A 128 -3.71 3.43 -6.22
CA ILE A 128 -2.57 2.80 -5.54
C ILE A 128 -1.69 3.90 -4.95
N LEU A 129 -1.45 3.80 -3.64
CA LEU A 129 -0.72 4.78 -2.83
C LEU A 129 0.57 4.15 -2.31
N LEU A 130 1.71 4.71 -2.70
CA LEU A 130 3.03 4.11 -2.50
C LEU A 130 3.86 4.93 -1.49
N TYR A 131 3.99 4.40 -0.28
CA TYR A 131 4.83 4.95 0.77
C TYR A 131 6.20 4.27 0.74
N GLY A 132 7.21 5.01 0.30
CA GLY A 132 8.59 4.57 0.28
C GLY A 132 9.50 5.74 -0.07
N CYS A 133 10.66 5.82 0.56
CA CYS A 133 11.52 6.99 0.38
C CYS A 133 11.91 7.18 -1.09
N ASN A 134 11.60 8.35 -1.63
CA ASN A 134 12.01 8.82 -2.95
C ASN A 134 11.54 7.93 -4.12
N VAL A 135 10.51 7.11 -3.95
CA VAL A 135 10.01 6.20 -5.02
C VAL A 135 9.70 6.98 -6.30
N ALA A 136 9.09 8.16 -6.18
CA ALA A 136 8.75 9.02 -7.30
C ALA A 136 9.77 10.13 -7.59
N ALA A 137 10.97 10.08 -6.99
CA ALA A 137 11.96 11.13 -7.19
C ALA A 137 12.62 11.07 -8.57
N GLY A 138 12.74 12.24 -9.21
CA GLY A 138 13.48 12.41 -10.46
C GLY A 138 12.87 11.69 -11.66
N ASP A 139 13.64 11.61 -12.75
CA ASP A 139 13.18 11.04 -14.02
C ASP A 139 12.81 9.55 -13.87
N ALA A 140 13.59 8.79 -13.11
CA ALA A 140 13.33 7.37 -12.86
C ALA A 140 12.01 7.15 -12.08
N GLY A 141 11.77 7.95 -11.04
CA GLY A 141 10.52 7.89 -10.29
C GLY A 141 9.31 8.30 -11.13
N THR A 142 9.47 9.33 -11.97
CA THR A 142 8.41 9.78 -12.88
C THR A 142 8.06 8.70 -13.90
N GLU A 143 9.07 8.09 -14.56
CA GLU A 143 8.83 6.98 -15.49
C GLU A 143 8.19 5.78 -14.77
N PHE A 144 8.62 5.46 -13.56
CA PHE A 144 8.05 4.35 -12.79
C PHE A 144 6.55 4.52 -12.54
N LEU A 145 6.13 5.72 -12.09
CA LEU A 145 4.72 6.05 -11.88
C LEU A 145 3.91 5.97 -13.18
N GLU A 146 4.42 6.54 -14.27
CA GLU A 146 3.75 6.51 -15.58
C GLU A 146 3.58 5.07 -16.09
N ARG A 147 4.62 4.25 -15.99
CA ARG A 147 4.57 2.83 -16.42
C ARG A 147 3.63 2.02 -15.55
N LEU A 148 3.68 2.21 -14.23
CA LEU A 148 2.79 1.51 -13.32
C LEU A 148 1.33 1.89 -13.60
N HIS A 149 1.03 3.18 -13.77
CA HIS A 149 -0.28 3.68 -14.18
C HIS A 149 -0.75 3.07 -15.51
N GLN A 150 0.12 3.01 -16.53
CA GLN A 150 -0.21 2.39 -17.82
C GLN A 150 -0.53 0.89 -17.70
N ILE A 151 0.15 0.19 -16.80
CA ILE A 151 -0.03 -1.26 -16.60
C ILE A 151 -1.30 -1.54 -15.78
N THR A 152 -1.51 -0.82 -14.68
CA THR A 152 -2.65 -1.03 -13.76
C THR A 152 -3.93 -0.38 -14.25
N GLY A 153 -3.83 0.66 -15.08
CA GLY A 153 -4.97 1.43 -15.57
C GLY A 153 -5.65 2.27 -14.49
N THR A 154 -4.93 2.61 -13.41
CA THR A 154 -5.47 3.28 -12.22
C THR A 154 -4.57 4.41 -11.75
N GLU A 155 -5.10 5.36 -10.98
CA GLU A 155 -4.34 6.46 -10.44
C GLU A 155 -3.28 6.00 -9.43
N ILE A 156 -2.07 6.55 -9.53
CA ILE A 156 -0.94 6.25 -8.63
C ILE A 156 -0.53 7.53 -7.91
N ALA A 157 -0.37 7.44 -6.60
CA ALA A 157 0.26 8.46 -5.76
C ALA A 157 1.48 7.84 -5.05
N ALA A 158 2.58 8.59 -4.94
CA ALA A 158 3.80 8.09 -4.31
C ALA A 158 4.64 9.20 -3.68
N SER A 159 5.46 8.84 -2.69
CA SER A 159 6.40 9.79 -2.08
C SER A 159 7.52 10.16 -3.06
N GLY A 160 7.70 11.47 -3.26
CA GLY A 160 8.78 12.08 -4.04
C GLY A 160 10.01 12.41 -3.20
N ASN A 161 9.91 12.30 -1.88
CA ASN A 161 10.97 12.60 -0.93
C ASN A 161 11.09 11.48 0.13
N ARG A 162 11.82 11.75 1.23
CA ARG A 162 11.94 10.82 2.35
C ARG A 162 10.59 10.68 3.08
N THR A 163 10.14 9.46 3.33
CA THR A 163 8.86 9.18 4.00
C THR A 163 9.08 8.72 5.45
N GLY A 164 8.29 9.24 6.40
CA GLY A 164 8.30 8.85 7.81
C GLY A 164 8.63 10.01 8.76
N ASN A 165 9.55 9.76 9.70
CA ASN A 165 9.87 10.69 10.78
C ASN A 165 10.40 12.06 10.29
N ALA A 166 9.72 13.14 10.69
CA ALA A 166 10.10 14.53 10.40
C ALA A 166 11.47 14.94 10.96
N ALA A 167 11.88 14.40 12.11
CA ALA A 167 13.20 14.67 12.68
C ALA A 167 14.34 14.06 11.83
N LEU A 168 14.04 13.04 11.03
CA LEU A 168 14.96 12.44 10.06
C LEU A 168 14.81 13.05 8.65
N GLY A 169 14.05 14.14 8.52
CA GLY A 169 13.80 14.84 7.27
C GLY A 169 12.80 14.15 6.35
N GLY A 170 11.94 13.29 6.89
CA GLY A 170 10.83 12.70 6.16
C GLY A 170 9.48 13.36 6.42
N ASP A 171 8.48 13.01 5.64
CA ASP A 171 7.08 13.31 5.93
C ASP A 171 6.16 12.16 5.48
N TRP A 172 4.84 12.31 5.58
CA TRP A 172 3.89 11.25 5.22
C TRP A 172 3.11 11.55 3.94
N ASN A 173 3.54 12.57 3.19
CA ASN A 173 2.85 13.02 2.00
C ASN A 173 3.22 12.13 0.79
N LEU A 174 2.30 12.11 -0.17
CA LEU A 174 2.52 11.53 -1.49
C LEU A 174 2.46 12.68 -2.49
N GLU A 175 3.61 13.29 -2.77
CA GLU A 175 3.70 14.54 -3.54
C GLU A 175 3.55 14.31 -5.05
N CYS A 176 3.80 13.08 -5.49
CA CYS A 176 3.81 12.74 -6.90
C CYS A 176 2.60 11.89 -7.23
N CYS A 177 1.73 12.41 -8.11
CA CYS A 177 0.51 11.74 -8.54
C CYS A 177 0.43 11.70 -10.07
N THR A 178 -0.13 10.63 -10.62
CA THR A 178 -0.37 10.51 -12.08
C THR A 178 -1.62 11.26 -12.54
N ALA A 179 -2.49 11.63 -11.62
CA ALA A 179 -3.67 12.47 -11.83
C ALA A 179 -4.02 13.22 -10.52
N GLU A 180 -4.87 14.24 -10.61
CA GLU A 180 -5.40 14.92 -9.42
C GLU A 180 -6.35 13.98 -8.67
N MET A 181 -6.02 13.61 -7.44
CA MET A 181 -6.81 12.72 -6.61
C MET A 181 -6.77 13.14 -5.14
N ALA A 182 -7.81 12.81 -4.39
CA ALA A 182 -7.79 12.89 -2.94
C ALA A 182 -6.97 11.71 -2.39
N VAL A 183 -5.94 12.01 -1.63
CA VAL A 183 -5.10 11.02 -0.95
C VAL A 183 -5.50 11.00 0.52
N ASP A 184 -6.34 10.04 0.89
CA ASP A 184 -6.59 9.74 2.30
C ASP A 184 -5.39 8.99 2.86
N SER A 185 -5.11 9.17 4.15
CA SER A 185 -4.01 8.48 4.78
C SER A 185 -4.38 7.07 5.24
N ALA A 186 -3.45 6.12 5.11
CA ALA A 186 -3.55 4.82 5.74
C ALA A 186 -3.38 4.86 7.27
N PHE A 187 -2.79 5.93 7.83
CA PHE A 187 -2.31 5.93 9.21
C PHE A 187 -2.97 7.01 10.08
N LEU A 188 -3.14 6.67 11.36
CA LEU A 188 -3.62 7.59 12.38
C LEU A 188 -2.60 8.73 12.60
N PRO A 189 -3.07 9.99 12.81
CA PRO A 189 -2.18 11.12 13.07
C PRO A 189 -1.25 10.92 14.25
N GLU A 190 -1.69 10.19 15.28
CA GLU A 190 -0.90 9.88 16.47
C GLU A 190 0.32 9.01 16.12
N LEU A 191 0.13 8.00 15.27
CA LEU A 191 1.23 7.14 14.80
C LEU A 191 2.25 7.98 14.02
N MET A 192 1.79 8.79 13.08
CA MET A 192 2.66 9.61 12.23
C MET A 192 3.58 10.54 13.01
N GLN A 193 3.13 11.02 14.17
CA GLN A 193 3.90 11.90 15.04
C GLN A 193 4.95 11.15 15.87
N VAL A 194 4.71 9.88 16.21
CA VAL A 194 5.57 9.12 17.13
C VAL A 194 6.45 8.08 16.45
N TYR A 195 6.15 7.71 15.20
CA TYR A 195 6.95 6.76 14.43
C TYR A 195 8.37 7.29 14.24
N GLN A 196 9.36 6.48 14.61
CA GLN A 196 10.75 6.92 14.70
C GLN A 196 11.56 6.67 13.41
N GLY A 197 11.10 5.76 12.55
CA GLY A 197 11.81 5.35 11.35
C GLY A 197 11.56 6.23 10.12
N VAL A 198 12.28 5.91 9.05
CA VAL A 198 11.99 6.39 7.69
C VAL A 198 12.09 5.22 6.72
N PHE A 199 11.39 5.28 5.61
CA PHE A 199 11.34 4.18 4.64
C PHE A 199 12.53 4.15 3.68
N ALA A 200 13.72 4.57 4.13
CA ALA A 200 14.93 4.61 3.30
C ALA A 200 15.66 3.29 3.40
N VAL A 201 16.15 2.76 2.27
CA VAL A 201 17.04 1.60 2.30
C VAL A 201 18.29 1.98 3.10
N SER A 202 18.54 1.23 4.18
CA SER A 202 19.72 1.41 5.00
C SER A 202 20.72 0.30 4.71
N PHE A 203 21.95 0.68 4.38
CA PHE A 203 23.07 -0.26 4.35
C PHE A 203 23.62 -0.41 5.76
N SER A 204 24.03 -1.63 6.12
CA SER A 204 24.86 -1.81 7.31
C SER A 204 26.17 -1.02 7.15
N ASN A 205 26.77 -0.63 8.27
CA ASN A 205 28.06 0.06 8.24
C ASN A 205 29.08 -0.79 7.48
N ALA A 206 29.91 -0.15 6.65
CA ALA A 206 30.95 -0.84 5.90
C ALA A 206 31.87 -1.60 6.86
N ASN A 207 31.96 -2.92 6.66
CA ASN A 207 32.95 -3.74 7.34
C ASN A 207 34.30 -3.57 6.63
N ASN A 208 35.28 -3.03 7.35
CA ASN A 208 36.65 -2.92 6.83
C ASN A 208 37.39 -4.23 7.10
N PHE A 209 37.64 -4.99 6.04
CA PHE A 209 38.46 -6.20 6.12
C PHE A 209 39.93 -5.86 5.88
N ALA A 210 40.83 -6.30 6.78
CA ALA A 210 42.26 -6.09 6.61
C ALA A 210 42.81 -7.02 5.51
N VAL A 211 43.35 -6.43 4.44
CA VAL A 211 43.84 -7.17 3.25
C VAL A 211 45.37 -7.14 3.09
N GLY A 212 46.09 -6.65 4.11
CA GLY A 212 47.55 -6.48 4.13
C GLY A 212 48.06 -5.30 3.28
N THR A 213 49.37 -5.28 2.99
CA THR A 213 50.03 -4.16 2.29
C THR A 213 50.20 -4.41 0.79
N GLY A 214 49.61 -3.57 -0.06
CA GLY A 214 49.74 -3.64 -1.52
C GLY A 214 48.77 -4.59 -2.22
N PRO A 215 47.44 -4.55 -1.90
CA PRO A 215 46.45 -5.28 -2.69
C PRO A 215 46.51 -4.82 -4.15
N GLN A 216 46.53 -5.77 -5.09
CA GLN A 216 46.63 -5.53 -6.53
C GLN A 216 45.31 -5.77 -7.25
N SER A 217 44.45 -6.63 -6.69
CA SER A 217 43.17 -6.98 -7.30
C SER A 217 42.14 -7.37 -6.25
N ILE A 218 40.87 -7.19 -6.60
CA ILE A 218 39.69 -7.56 -5.83
C ILE A 218 38.71 -8.27 -6.77
N ALA A 219 38.05 -9.31 -6.27
CA ALA A 219 36.99 -10.01 -6.99
C ALA A 219 35.85 -10.36 -6.03
N THR A 220 34.63 -10.34 -6.55
CA THR A 220 33.42 -10.77 -5.84
C THR A 220 32.82 -11.99 -6.54
N GLY A 221 32.27 -12.92 -5.78
CA GLY A 221 31.60 -14.11 -6.27
C GLY A 221 31.18 -14.99 -5.10
N ASP A 222 30.25 -15.92 -5.30
CA ASP A 222 29.92 -16.94 -4.30
C ASP A 222 30.99 -18.05 -4.39
N PHE A 223 32.02 -17.97 -3.55
CA PHE A 223 33.19 -18.86 -3.58
C PHE A 223 33.02 -20.08 -2.67
N ASP A 224 32.16 -20.03 -1.65
CA ASP A 224 31.92 -21.16 -0.74
C ASP A 224 30.56 -21.86 -0.93
N GLY A 225 29.67 -21.30 -1.75
CA GLY A 225 28.41 -21.90 -2.18
C GLY A 225 27.25 -21.69 -1.21
N ASP A 226 27.33 -20.73 -0.30
CA ASP A 226 26.28 -20.40 0.66
C ASP A 226 25.21 -19.43 0.11
N GLY A 227 25.48 -18.82 -1.04
CA GLY A 227 24.55 -17.98 -1.78
C GLY A 227 24.67 -16.48 -1.49
N ASP A 228 25.58 -16.04 -0.63
CA ASP A 228 26.01 -14.65 -0.57
C ASP A 228 27.26 -14.36 -1.42
N LEU A 229 27.45 -13.08 -1.75
CA LEU A 229 28.64 -12.66 -2.50
C LEU A 229 29.83 -12.55 -1.56
N ASP A 230 30.80 -13.44 -1.73
CA ASP A 230 32.10 -13.32 -1.09
C ASP A 230 32.97 -12.24 -1.74
N LEU A 231 34.03 -11.88 -1.01
CA LEU A 231 35.06 -10.95 -1.43
C LEU A 231 36.45 -11.58 -1.28
N VAL A 232 37.22 -11.63 -2.37
CA VAL A 232 38.62 -12.09 -2.35
C VAL A 232 39.55 -10.97 -2.80
N THR A 233 40.71 -10.88 -2.15
CA THR A 233 41.76 -9.92 -2.52
C THR A 233 43.06 -10.64 -2.87
N ALA A 234 43.74 -10.13 -3.90
CA ALA A 234 45.09 -10.57 -4.25
C ALA A 234 46.08 -9.53 -3.72
N ASN A 235 47.00 -9.95 -2.86
CA ASN A 235 48.04 -9.10 -2.30
C ASN A 235 49.43 -9.57 -2.76
N PHE A 236 50.21 -8.64 -3.33
CA PHE A 236 51.55 -8.88 -3.85
C PHE A 236 52.56 -9.32 -2.77
N ASN A 237 52.29 -9.03 -1.49
CA ASN A 237 53.15 -9.36 -0.34
C ASN A 237 52.40 -10.16 0.74
N SER A 238 51.48 -11.05 0.33
CA SER A 238 50.76 -11.93 1.26
C SER A 238 51.65 -12.99 1.91
#